data_AF-A0AA36HRU0-F1
#
_entry.id   AF-A0AA36HRU0-F1
#
_cell.length_a   1.000
_cell.length_b   1.000
_cell.length_c   1.000
_cell.angle_alpha   90.00
_cell.angle_beta   90.00
_cell.angle_gamma   90.00
#
_symmetry.space_group_name_H-M   'P 1'
#
loop_
_entity.id
_entity.type
_entity.pdbx_description
1 polymer ?
#
loop_
_entity_poly.entity_id
_entity_poly.type
_entity_poly.pdbx_seq_one_letter_code
_entity_poly.pdbx_strand_id
1 'polypeptide(L)'
;MAMEASEANRAASVQQVLTMSPVGSALRVRMRMFPALVNCCTIDWFLPWPDEALLGVSARQLSNMQGISDEVKESVSKACCFVHQEVIRTSFIFEDRLRRKVYVTPKSYLDLISLYLEMIQEKKDEKDISLKRLQTGVDKIDEANQFVNSLQEELTKLAPVITEKIKEADELVPVVTEEQKKAEVIKEKVASEEVVVRKQADEVKAIADDAQKDLDIAMPALESALKSLDALDKKDIQEIKSFAKPPPLVMMTMEAVNVLLQEKPDWDTAKKVLNRPTFLQDLKSYDKDNIPEKVLKQLSKYVTKPEYTVEAVGNQSKAAKSLCMWTYAMDTYSKVAKEVEPKKQKVAELNDKLAKANSELQASLEMFMG
;
A
#
# COMPACT_ATOMS: atom_id res chain seq x y z
N MET A 1 -109.98 -0.07 -44.55
CA MET A 1 -109.92 -0.44 -43.12
C MET A 1 -108.54 -0.89 -42.63
N ALA A 2 -107.99 -2.06 -42.99
CA ALA A 2 -106.67 -2.48 -42.48
C ALA A 2 -105.49 -1.62 -43.00
N MET A 3 -105.56 -1.15 -44.24
CA MET A 3 -104.52 -0.29 -44.86
C MET A 3 -104.55 1.13 -44.30
N GLU A 4 -105.73 1.73 -44.12
CA GLU A 4 -105.92 3.05 -43.48
C GLU A 4 -105.49 3.04 -42.00
N ALA A 5 -105.75 1.95 -41.28
CA ALA A 5 -105.29 1.79 -39.91
C ALA A 5 -103.76 1.68 -39.82
N SER A 6 -103.11 1.03 -40.80
CA SER A 6 -101.66 0.94 -40.90
C SER A 6 -101.01 2.29 -41.22
N GLU A 7 -101.58 3.06 -42.15
CA GLU A 7 -101.10 4.40 -42.50
C GLU A 7 -101.29 5.40 -41.35
N ALA A 8 -102.44 5.36 -40.66
CA ALA A 8 -102.69 6.18 -39.48
C ALA A 8 -101.72 5.85 -38.34
N ASN A 9 -101.41 4.57 -38.11
CA ASN A 9 -100.46 4.15 -37.09
C ASN A 9 -99.01 4.58 -37.44
N ARG A 10 -98.65 4.58 -38.73
CA ARG A 10 -97.35 5.03 -39.21
C ARG A 10 -97.18 6.55 -39.10
N ALA A 11 -98.24 7.32 -39.36
CA ALA A 11 -98.24 8.78 -39.18
C ALA A 11 -98.11 9.18 -37.70
N ALA A 12 -98.72 8.43 -36.78
CA ALA A 12 -98.59 8.69 -35.34
C ALA A 12 -97.20 8.35 -34.77
N SER A 13 -96.46 7.45 -35.40
CA SER A 13 -95.18 6.92 -34.90
C SER A 13 -93.95 7.75 -35.32
N VAL A 14 -94.08 8.63 -36.32
CA VAL A 14 -92.92 9.33 -36.91
C VAL A 14 -93.02 10.83 -36.65
N GLN A 15 -92.20 11.32 -35.72
CA GLN A 15 -91.95 12.75 -35.55
C GLN A 15 -90.76 13.16 -36.41
N GLN A 16 -90.99 14.03 -37.40
CA GLN A 16 -89.94 14.58 -38.25
C GLN A 16 -89.61 16.00 -37.80
N VAL A 17 -88.33 16.26 -37.53
CA VAL A 17 -87.81 17.60 -37.22
C VAL A 17 -86.98 18.09 -38.38
N LEU A 18 -87.35 19.24 -38.95
CA LEU A 18 -86.65 19.85 -40.07
C LEU A 18 -85.95 21.13 -39.61
N THR A 19 -84.62 21.15 -39.68
CA THR A 19 -83.82 22.35 -39.38
C THR A 19 -83.52 23.10 -40.67
N MET A 20 -84.01 24.34 -40.79
CA MET A 20 -83.78 25.20 -41.95
C MET A 20 -83.15 26.52 -41.53
N SER A 21 -82.20 27.02 -42.33
CA SER A 21 -81.66 28.36 -42.11
C SER A 21 -82.65 29.43 -42.59
N PRO A 22 -82.95 30.45 -41.77
CA PRO A 22 -83.77 31.60 -42.19
C PRO A 22 -83.00 32.58 -43.08
N VAL A 23 -81.69 32.40 -43.24
CA VAL A 23 -80.84 33.30 -44.01
C VAL A 23 -80.97 33.00 -45.51
N GLY A 24 -81.20 34.04 -46.31
CA GLY A 24 -81.33 33.97 -47.76
C GLY A 24 -82.75 33.72 -48.25
N SER A 25 -82.91 33.47 -49.56
CA SER A 25 -84.22 33.31 -50.20
C SER A 25 -84.74 31.86 -50.17
N ALA A 26 -83.87 30.87 -49.90
CA ALA A 26 -84.18 29.45 -50.05
C ALA A 26 -85.35 28.98 -49.17
N LEU A 27 -85.39 29.38 -47.89
CA LEU A 27 -86.50 29.04 -46.99
C LEU A 27 -87.83 29.57 -47.53
N ARG A 28 -87.85 30.84 -47.94
CA ARG A 28 -89.03 31.50 -48.50
C ARG A 28 -89.53 30.80 -49.76
N VAL A 29 -88.64 30.41 -50.66
CA VAL A 29 -88.99 29.70 -51.89
C VAL A 29 -89.53 28.30 -51.57
N ARG A 30 -88.91 27.55 -50.66
CA ARG A 30 -89.37 26.22 -50.25
C ARG A 30 -90.74 26.24 -49.56
N MET A 31 -90.99 27.21 -48.68
CA MET A 31 -92.30 27.37 -48.02
C MET A 31 -93.43 27.68 -49.02
N ARG A 32 -93.14 28.36 -50.14
CA ARG A 32 -94.11 28.56 -51.23
C ARG A 32 -94.33 27.32 -52.09
N MET A 33 -93.26 26.56 -52.36
CA MET A 33 -93.34 25.32 -53.14
C MET A 33 -94.06 24.19 -52.38
N PHE A 34 -93.95 24.15 -51.05
CA PHE A 34 -94.51 23.11 -50.20
C PHE A 34 -95.37 23.69 -49.06
N PRO A 35 -96.65 24.03 -49.31
CA PRO A 35 -97.54 24.61 -48.29
C PRO A 35 -97.76 23.72 -47.05
N ALA A 36 -97.59 22.39 -47.20
CA ALA A 36 -97.70 21.44 -46.09
C ALA A 36 -96.72 21.73 -44.95
N LEU A 37 -95.55 22.32 -45.23
CA LEU A 37 -94.56 22.68 -44.20
C LEU A 37 -95.05 23.79 -43.27
N VAL A 38 -95.95 24.66 -43.72
CA VAL A 38 -96.52 25.72 -42.89
C VAL A 38 -97.83 25.26 -42.23
N ASN A 39 -98.62 24.47 -42.96
CA ASN A 39 -99.96 24.06 -42.51
C ASN A 39 -99.93 22.86 -41.55
N CYS A 40 -98.95 21.96 -41.68
CA CYS A 40 -98.91 20.69 -40.95
C CYS A 40 -97.74 20.58 -39.95
N CYS A 41 -96.88 21.61 -39.85
CA CYS A 41 -95.75 21.63 -38.91
C CYS A 41 -95.89 22.79 -37.92
N THR A 42 -95.35 22.60 -36.72
CA THR A 42 -95.14 23.69 -35.75
C THR A 42 -93.80 24.35 -36.05
N ILE A 43 -93.78 25.68 -36.17
CA ILE A 43 -92.55 26.45 -36.43
C ILE A 43 -92.00 26.94 -35.09
N ASP A 44 -90.76 26.56 -34.80
CA ASP A 44 -90.00 27.05 -33.65
C ASP A 44 -88.82 27.90 -34.13
N TRP A 45 -88.64 29.08 -33.54
CA TRP A 45 -87.64 30.06 -33.94
C TRP A 45 -86.47 30.07 -32.96
N PHE A 46 -85.27 29.73 -33.46
CA PHE A 46 -84.04 29.86 -32.70
C PHE A 46 -83.51 31.29 -32.77
N LEU A 47 -83.76 32.06 -31.72
CA LEU A 47 -83.25 33.41 -31.55
C LEU A 47 -81.78 33.39 -31.07
N PRO A 48 -81.03 34.48 -31.32
CA PRO A 48 -79.72 34.67 -30.69
C PRO A 48 -79.82 34.55 -29.17
N TRP A 49 -78.76 34.05 -28.53
CA TRP A 49 -78.74 33.90 -27.08
C TRP A 49 -78.83 35.27 -26.38
N PRO A 50 -79.75 35.44 -25.41
CA PRO A 50 -79.78 36.63 -24.59
C PRO A 50 -78.56 36.68 -23.64
N ASP A 51 -78.30 37.86 -23.12
CA ASP A 51 -77.16 38.15 -22.23
C ASP A 51 -77.15 37.23 -21.00
N GLU A 52 -78.32 36.96 -20.44
CA GLU A 52 -78.51 36.04 -19.31
C GLU A 52 -78.07 34.60 -19.66
N ALA A 53 -78.36 34.14 -20.87
CA ALA A 53 -77.96 32.82 -21.32
C ALA A 53 -76.44 32.74 -21.55
N LEU A 54 -75.82 33.79 -22.14
CA LEU A 54 -74.37 33.88 -22.31
C LEU A 54 -73.65 33.87 -20.95
N LEU A 55 -74.15 34.63 -19.98
CA LEU A 55 -73.64 34.64 -18.61
C LEU A 55 -73.79 33.26 -17.95
N GLY A 56 -74.94 32.61 -18.08
CA GLY A 56 -75.17 31.26 -17.52
C GLY A 56 -74.22 30.21 -18.09
N VAL A 57 -73.98 30.25 -19.40
CA VAL A 57 -73.06 29.33 -20.09
C VAL A 57 -71.61 29.55 -19.64
N SER A 58 -71.15 30.81 -19.65
CA SER A 58 -69.78 31.11 -19.21
C SER A 58 -69.55 30.82 -17.74
N ALA A 59 -70.49 31.17 -16.85
CA ALA A 59 -70.39 30.85 -15.43
C ALA A 59 -70.30 29.33 -15.18
N ARG A 60 -71.12 28.53 -15.88
CA ARG A 60 -71.07 27.06 -15.76
C ARG A 60 -69.78 26.46 -16.31
N GLN A 61 -69.23 27.01 -17.38
CA GLN A 61 -68.00 26.47 -17.97
C GLN A 61 -66.76 26.90 -17.17
N LEU A 62 -66.77 28.09 -16.55
CA LEU A 62 -65.72 28.59 -15.67
C LEU A 62 -65.79 28.04 -14.23
N SER A 63 -66.91 27.45 -13.80
CA SER A 63 -67.05 26.90 -12.44
C SER A 63 -66.05 25.78 -12.14
N ASN A 64 -65.63 25.04 -13.18
CA ASN A 64 -64.67 23.94 -13.05
C ASN A 64 -63.24 24.43 -12.79
N MET A 65 -62.97 25.74 -12.86
CA MET A 65 -61.65 26.31 -12.57
C MET A 65 -61.39 26.36 -11.05
N GLN A 66 -60.38 25.61 -10.62
CA GLN A 66 -59.89 25.61 -9.24
C GLN A 66 -58.86 26.73 -9.00
N GLY A 67 -58.80 27.24 -7.76
CA GLY A 67 -57.81 28.22 -7.32
C GLY A 67 -58.07 29.68 -7.73
N ILE A 68 -59.28 30.01 -8.17
CA ILE A 68 -59.69 31.39 -8.53
C ILE A 68 -60.87 31.80 -7.66
N SER A 69 -60.87 33.04 -7.16
CA SER A 69 -61.99 33.63 -6.41
C SER A 69 -63.25 33.71 -7.26
N ASP A 70 -64.41 33.48 -6.65
CA ASP A 70 -65.69 33.48 -7.37
C ASP A 70 -66.04 34.87 -7.94
N GLU A 71 -65.60 35.95 -7.30
CA GLU A 71 -65.74 37.33 -7.82
C GLU A 71 -65.01 37.53 -9.16
N VAL A 72 -63.84 36.93 -9.29
CA VAL A 72 -63.03 37.00 -10.52
C VAL A 72 -63.67 36.15 -11.60
N LYS A 73 -64.17 34.95 -11.26
CA LYS A 73 -64.91 34.10 -12.21
C LYS A 73 -66.13 34.83 -12.77
N GLU A 74 -66.91 35.49 -11.91
CA GLU A 74 -68.07 36.28 -12.34
C GLU A 74 -67.67 37.45 -13.26
N SER A 75 -66.59 38.14 -12.92
CA SER A 75 -66.06 39.24 -13.73
C SER A 75 -65.59 38.76 -15.11
N VAL A 76 -64.92 37.61 -15.18
CA VAL A 76 -64.49 36.98 -16.44
C VAL A 76 -65.70 36.51 -17.26
N SER A 77 -66.72 35.91 -16.63
CA SER A 77 -67.99 35.56 -17.31
C SER A 77 -68.63 36.78 -17.98
N LYS A 78 -68.72 37.90 -17.25
CA LYS A 78 -69.23 39.18 -17.79
C LYS A 78 -68.37 39.69 -18.94
N ALA A 79 -67.05 39.61 -18.83
CA ALA A 79 -66.14 40.01 -19.89
C ALA A 79 -66.29 39.15 -21.16
N CYS A 80 -66.41 37.81 -21.03
CA CYS A 80 -66.65 36.93 -22.17
C CYS A 80 -67.96 37.28 -22.89
N CYS A 81 -69.04 37.53 -22.13
CA CYS A 81 -70.33 37.96 -22.70
C CYS A 81 -70.18 39.28 -23.47
N PHE A 82 -69.57 40.29 -22.86
CA PHE A 82 -69.32 41.58 -23.49
C PHE A 82 -68.51 41.48 -24.79
N VAL A 83 -67.42 40.70 -24.79
CA VAL A 83 -66.59 40.48 -25.99
C VAL A 83 -67.41 39.85 -27.11
N HIS A 84 -68.25 38.85 -26.79
CA HIS A 84 -69.08 38.20 -27.81
C HIS A 84 -70.08 39.18 -28.44
N GLN A 85 -70.74 40.01 -27.63
CA GLN A 85 -71.68 41.03 -28.10
C GLN A 85 -70.99 42.09 -28.96
N GLU A 86 -69.81 42.56 -28.55
CA GLU A 86 -69.05 43.55 -29.32
C GLU A 86 -68.56 42.98 -30.65
N VAL A 87 -68.21 41.69 -30.71
CA VAL A 87 -67.88 41.01 -31.97
C VAL A 87 -69.12 40.93 -32.88
N ILE A 88 -70.31 40.65 -32.33
CA ILE A 88 -71.57 40.69 -33.09
C ILE A 88 -71.82 42.11 -33.64
N ARG A 89 -71.73 43.14 -32.80
CA ARG A 89 -71.92 44.54 -33.21
C ARG A 89 -70.93 44.95 -34.30
N THR A 90 -69.66 44.60 -34.11
CA THR A 90 -68.60 44.91 -35.07
C THR A 90 -68.80 44.17 -36.39
N SER A 91 -69.36 42.96 -36.37
CA SER A 91 -69.69 42.20 -37.59
C SER A 91 -70.69 42.95 -38.49
N PHE A 92 -71.67 43.64 -37.91
CA PHE A 92 -72.61 44.48 -38.67
C PHE A 92 -71.95 45.71 -39.26
N ILE A 93 -71.08 46.38 -38.49
CA ILE A 93 -70.31 47.53 -38.98
C ILE A 93 -69.39 47.10 -40.13
N PHE A 94 -68.79 45.91 -40.03
CA PHE A 94 -67.94 45.33 -41.04
C PHE A 94 -68.71 44.99 -42.33
N GLU A 95 -69.91 44.40 -42.21
CA GLU A 95 -70.80 44.13 -43.35
C GLU A 95 -71.22 45.44 -44.03
N ASP A 96 -71.54 46.49 -43.27
CA ASP A 96 -71.96 47.77 -43.85
C ASP A 96 -70.82 48.47 -44.62
N ARG A 97 -69.62 48.52 -44.04
CA ARG A 97 -68.46 49.22 -44.64
C ARG A 97 -67.83 48.48 -45.81
N LEU A 98 -67.66 47.18 -45.68
CA LEU A 98 -66.87 46.38 -46.65
C LEU A 98 -67.73 45.46 -47.51
N ARG A 99 -69.05 45.41 -47.27
CA ARG A 99 -69.99 44.50 -47.95
C ARG A 99 -69.56 43.03 -47.85
N ARG A 100 -68.81 42.68 -46.80
CA ARG A 100 -68.36 41.33 -46.50
C ARG A 100 -69.06 40.82 -45.25
N LYS A 101 -69.78 39.71 -45.38
CA LYS A 101 -70.55 39.13 -44.29
C LYS A 101 -69.70 38.15 -43.47
N VAL A 102 -69.71 38.32 -42.15
CA VAL A 102 -69.10 37.42 -41.18
C VAL A 102 -70.18 36.89 -40.26
N TYR A 103 -70.16 35.60 -39.95
CA TYR A 103 -71.16 34.98 -39.08
C TYR A 103 -70.55 34.69 -37.72
N VAL A 104 -71.20 35.20 -36.68
CA VAL A 104 -70.86 34.91 -35.29
C VAL A 104 -71.86 33.88 -34.78
N THR A 105 -71.38 32.75 -34.28
CA THR A 105 -72.23 31.64 -33.83
C THR A 105 -72.01 31.36 -32.33
N PRO A 106 -72.98 30.76 -31.63
CA PRO A 106 -72.78 30.30 -30.25
C PRO A 106 -71.61 29.32 -30.11
N LYS A 107 -71.30 28.55 -31.17
CA LYS A 107 -70.12 27.67 -31.17
C LYS A 107 -68.82 28.48 -31.02
N SER A 108 -68.69 29.60 -31.74
CA SER A 108 -67.55 30.51 -31.60
C SER A 108 -67.41 31.07 -30.18
N TYR A 109 -68.52 31.25 -29.45
CA TYR A 109 -68.50 31.65 -28.04
C TYR A 109 -67.97 30.54 -27.12
N LEU A 110 -68.44 29.31 -27.32
CA LEU A 110 -67.94 28.16 -26.58
C LEU A 110 -66.45 27.93 -26.84
N ASP A 111 -66.01 28.10 -28.09
CA ASP A 111 -64.61 27.95 -28.47
C ASP A 111 -63.73 29.05 -27.85
N LEU A 112 -64.23 30.29 -27.73
CA LEU A 112 -63.56 31.36 -27.00
C LEU A 112 -63.31 30.98 -25.53
N ILE A 113 -64.32 30.43 -24.85
CA ILE A 113 -64.19 30.05 -23.45
C ILE A 113 -63.25 28.85 -23.31
N SER A 114 -63.38 27.83 -24.16
CA SER A 114 -62.49 26.67 -24.15
C SER A 114 -61.04 27.06 -24.38
N LEU A 115 -60.76 27.89 -25.39
CA LEU A 115 -59.42 28.40 -25.67
C LEU A 115 -58.87 29.18 -24.47
N TYR A 116 -59.69 30.03 -23.84
CA TYR A 116 -59.27 30.77 -22.67
C TYR A 116 -58.88 29.85 -21.50
N LEU A 117 -59.65 28.78 -21.26
CA LEU A 117 -59.35 27.78 -20.24
C LEU A 117 -58.03 27.05 -20.52
N GLU A 118 -57.82 26.63 -21.76
CA GLU A 118 -56.59 25.96 -22.20
C GLU A 118 -55.37 26.89 -22.02
N MET A 119 -55.47 28.14 -22.48
CA MET A 119 -54.40 29.13 -22.34
C MET A 119 -54.09 29.45 -20.87
N ILE A 120 -55.10 29.54 -20.01
CA ILE A 120 -54.87 29.74 -18.57
C ILE A 120 -54.09 28.58 -17.98
N GLN A 121 -54.44 27.34 -18.33
CA GLN A 121 -53.76 26.18 -17.79
C GLN A 121 -52.29 26.15 -18.24
N GLU A 122 -52.04 26.38 -19.52
CA GLU A 122 -50.68 26.48 -20.07
C GLU A 122 -49.86 27.57 -19.35
N LYS A 123 -50.44 28.76 -19.15
CA LYS A 123 -49.75 29.86 -18.44
C LYS A 123 -49.54 29.59 -16.95
N LYS A 124 -50.44 28.86 -16.30
CA LYS A 124 -50.22 28.40 -14.92
C LYS A 124 -49.05 27.42 -14.86
N ASP A 125 -49.01 26.45 -15.76
CA ASP A 125 -47.96 25.43 -15.80
C ASP A 125 -46.58 26.06 -16.09
N GLU A 126 -46.49 26.99 -17.04
CA GLU A 126 -45.27 27.77 -17.32
C GLU A 126 -44.77 28.54 -16.07
N LYS A 127 -45.71 29.15 -15.33
CA LYS A 127 -45.41 29.91 -14.13
C LYS A 127 -44.97 28.99 -12.99
N ASP A 128 -45.61 27.84 -12.81
CA ASP A 128 -45.26 26.86 -11.78
C ASP A 128 -43.87 26.27 -12.02
N ILE A 129 -43.50 25.99 -13.27
CA ILE A 129 -42.14 25.57 -13.63
C ILE A 129 -41.13 26.65 -13.25
N SER A 130 -41.43 27.92 -13.58
CA SER A 130 -40.56 29.05 -13.27
C SER A 130 -40.41 29.26 -11.75
N LEU A 131 -41.51 29.12 -11.01
CA LEU A 131 -41.53 29.23 -9.55
C LEU A 131 -40.70 28.11 -8.91
N LYS A 132 -40.91 26.85 -9.32
CA LYS A 132 -40.12 25.71 -8.84
C LYS A 132 -38.63 25.92 -9.09
N ARG A 133 -38.24 26.39 -10.27
CA ARG A 133 -36.84 26.70 -10.59
C ARG A 133 -36.26 27.76 -9.63
N LEU A 134 -36.99 28.84 -9.39
CA LEU A 134 -36.56 29.89 -8.47
C LEU A 134 -36.48 29.38 -7.02
N GLN A 135 -37.45 28.57 -6.60
CA GLN A 135 -37.45 27.94 -5.29
C GLN A 135 -36.22 27.05 -5.08
N THR A 136 -35.92 26.17 -6.04
CA THR A 136 -34.68 25.38 -6.00
C THR A 136 -33.43 26.27 -5.97
N GLY A 137 -33.44 27.41 -6.67
CA GLY A 137 -32.35 28.38 -6.62
C GLY A 137 -32.18 28.98 -5.22
N VAL A 138 -33.27 29.37 -4.57
CA VAL A 138 -33.25 29.89 -3.19
C VAL A 138 -32.77 28.82 -2.21
N ASP A 139 -33.27 27.59 -2.32
CA ASP A 139 -32.85 26.47 -1.47
C ASP A 139 -31.34 26.22 -1.59
N LYS A 140 -30.80 26.26 -2.81
CA LYS A 140 -29.36 26.08 -3.05
C LYS A 140 -28.52 27.23 -2.50
N ILE A 141 -29.02 28.46 -2.55
CA ILE A 141 -28.36 29.61 -1.94
C ILE A 141 -28.37 29.47 -0.41
N ASP A 142 -29.47 29.00 0.17
CA ASP A 142 -29.57 28.79 1.61
C ASP A 142 -28.63 27.67 2.08
N GLU A 143 -28.58 26.54 1.38
CA GLU A 143 -27.59 25.46 1.62
C GLU A 143 -26.16 25.99 1.57
N ALA A 144 -25.82 26.81 0.56
CA ALA A 144 -24.50 27.40 0.43
C ALA A 144 -24.19 28.37 1.58
N ASN A 145 -25.15 29.19 2.01
CA ASN A 145 -24.99 30.09 3.15
C ASN A 145 -24.76 29.31 4.45
N GLN A 146 -25.52 28.23 4.68
CA GLN A 146 -25.33 27.35 5.84
C GLN A 146 -23.92 26.73 5.84
N PHE A 147 -23.44 26.26 4.68
CA PHE A 147 -22.09 25.72 4.53
C PHE A 147 -20.98 26.75 4.75
N VAL A 148 -21.16 27.98 4.24
CA VAL A 148 -20.22 29.08 4.49
C VAL A 148 -20.18 29.43 5.99
N ASN A 149 -21.34 29.46 6.66
CA ASN A 149 -21.40 29.70 8.10
C ASN A 149 -20.67 28.60 8.89
N SER A 150 -20.84 27.32 8.55
CA SER A 150 -20.11 26.24 9.23
C SER A 150 -18.60 26.33 9.01
N LEU A 151 -18.16 26.65 7.78
CA LEU A 151 -16.73 26.88 7.52
C LEU A 151 -16.18 28.07 8.30
N GLN A 152 -16.96 29.15 8.43
CA GLN A 152 -16.56 30.31 9.23
C GLN A 152 -16.40 29.95 10.71
N GLU A 153 -17.28 29.12 11.26
CA GLU A 153 -17.15 28.60 12.63
C GLU A 153 -15.92 27.70 12.81
N GLU A 154 -15.61 26.83 11.84
CA GLU A 154 -14.39 26.02 11.88
C GLU A 154 -13.13 26.88 11.79
N LEU A 155 -13.13 27.88 10.91
CA LEU A 155 -11.98 28.77 10.72
C LEU A 155 -11.72 29.61 11.97
N THR A 156 -12.78 30.10 12.63
CA THR A 156 -12.65 30.82 13.91
C THR A 156 -12.14 29.94 15.05
N LYS A 157 -12.47 28.64 15.06
CA LYS A 157 -11.91 27.67 16.03
C LYS A 157 -10.46 27.30 15.73
N LEU A 158 -10.10 27.13 14.46
CA LEU A 158 -8.76 26.73 14.02
C LEU A 158 -7.74 27.87 14.04
N ALA A 159 -8.19 29.13 13.85
CA ALA A 159 -7.32 30.31 13.88
C ALA A 159 -6.41 30.38 15.13
N PRO A 160 -6.91 30.29 16.38
CA PRO A 160 -6.04 30.32 17.56
C PRO A 160 -5.10 29.11 17.62
N VAL A 161 -5.57 27.91 17.24
CA VAL A 161 -4.76 26.68 17.25
C VAL A 161 -3.58 26.79 16.29
N ILE A 162 -3.79 27.37 15.10
CA ILE A 162 -2.70 27.62 14.13
C ILE A 162 -1.68 28.59 14.73
N THR A 163 -2.13 29.67 15.38
CA THR A 163 -1.20 30.62 16.00
C THR A 163 -0.40 30.01 17.15
N GLU A 164 -1.00 29.09 17.92
CA GLU A 164 -0.32 28.35 18.98
C GLU A 164 0.71 27.37 18.40
N LYS A 165 0.33 26.60 17.37
CA LYS A 165 1.23 25.67 16.71
C LYS A 165 2.39 26.36 15.98
N ILE A 166 2.18 27.55 15.43
CA ILE A 166 3.27 28.37 14.87
C ILE A 166 4.25 28.78 15.97
N LYS A 167 3.76 29.22 17.15
CA LYS A 167 4.62 29.55 18.29
C LYS A 167 5.42 28.35 18.78
N GLU A 168 4.76 27.20 18.97
CA GLU A 168 5.43 25.94 19.34
C GLU A 168 6.50 25.55 18.31
N ALA A 169 6.19 25.67 17.02
CA ALA A 169 7.14 25.37 15.95
C ALA A 169 8.33 26.33 15.98
N ASP A 170 8.10 27.64 16.10
CA ASP A 170 9.14 28.67 16.19
C ASP A 170 10.05 28.48 17.41
N GLU A 171 9.51 27.99 18.54
CA GLU A 171 10.28 27.64 19.74
C GLU A 171 11.12 26.36 19.56
N LEU A 172 10.65 25.40 18.77
CA LEU A 172 11.38 24.15 18.49
C LEU A 172 12.51 24.33 17.47
N VAL A 173 12.39 25.29 16.53
CA VAL A 173 13.45 25.56 15.54
C VAL A 173 14.84 25.76 16.20
N PRO A 174 15.05 26.66 17.18
CA PRO A 174 16.36 26.85 17.77
C PRO A 174 16.88 25.59 18.48
N VAL A 175 16.03 24.84 19.18
CA VAL A 175 16.41 23.60 19.87
C VAL A 175 16.93 22.56 18.89
N VAL A 176 16.19 22.32 17.80
CA VAL A 176 16.59 21.37 16.75
C VAL A 176 17.88 21.82 16.07
N THR A 177 18.08 23.12 15.85
CA THR A 177 19.34 23.61 15.26
C THR A 177 20.55 23.44 16.19
N GLU A 178 20.37 23.55 17.51
CA GLU A 178 21.45 23.26 18.47
C GLU A 178 21.75 21.76 18.55
N GLU A 179 20.72 20.92 18.59
CA GLU A 179 20.88 19.46 18.61
C GLU A 179 21.52 18.94 17.32
N GLN A 180 21.15 19.49 16.15
CA GLN A 180 21.80 19.17 14.87
C GLN A 180 23.30 19.50 14.89
N LYS A 181 23.69 20.67 15.41
CA LYS A 181 25.11 21.04 15.54
C LYS A 181 25.87 20.10 16.48
N LYS A 182 25.26 19.71 17.61
CA LYS A 182 25.86 18.75 18.55
C LYS A 182 26.00 17.37 17.90
N ALA A 183 24.98 16.91 17.19
CA ALA A 183 24.99 15.63 16.48
C ALA A 183 26.04 15.58 15.36
N GLU A 184 26.23 16.67 14.59
CA GLU A 184 27.28 16.73 13.56
C GLU A 184 28.69 16.60 14.15
N VAL A 185 28.98 17.29 15.27
CA VAL A 185 30.27 17.19 15.97
C VAL A 185 30.53 15.77 16.47
N ILE A 186 29.52 15.12 17.08
CA ILE A 186 29.65 13.75 17.57
C ILE A 186 29.81 12.77 16.39
N LYS A 187 29.06 12.96 15.30
CA LYS A 187 29.15 12.14 14.09
C LYS A 187 30.54 12.20 13.46
N GLU A 188 31.14 13.39 13.36
CA GLU A 188 32.50 13.55 12.84
C GLU A 188 33.53 12.83 13.75
N LYS A 189 33.37 12.94 15.07
CA LYS A 189 34.20 12.24 16.04
C LYS A 189 34.09 10.72 15.91
N VAL A 190 32.87 10.17 15.87
CA VAL A 190 32.61 8.73 15.69
C VAL A 190 33.20 8.23 14.37
N ALA A 191 32.99 8.96 13.25
CA ALA A 191 33.54 8.57 11.96
C ALA A 191 35.07 8.51 11.97
N SER A 192 35.74 9.42 12.69
CA SER A 192 37.19 9.41 12.85
C SER A 192 37.68 8.23 13.71
N GLU A 193 36.96 7.91 14.79
CA GLU A 193 37.28 6.80 15.71
C GLU A 193 37.06 5.43 15.04
N GLU A 194 35.99 5.27 14.26
CA GLU A 194 35.71 4.04 13.48
C GLU A 194 36.85 3.69 12.51
N VAL A 195 37.42 4.71 11.84
CA VAL A 195 38.53 4.50 10.90
C VAL A 195 39.79 4.02 11.64
N VAL A 196 40.06 4.53 12.84
CA VAL A 196 41.22 4.14 13.65
C VAL A 196 41.04 2.71 14.19
N VAL A 197 39.87 2.41 14.75
CA VAL A 197 39.51 1.07 15.25
C VAL A 197 39.59 0.03 14.14
N ARG A 198 39.07 0.34 12.94
CA ARG A 198 39.11 -0.58 11.79
C ARG A 198 40.53 -0.90 11.36
N LYS A 199 41.42 0.10 11.29
CA LYS A 199 42.84 -0.13 10.97
C LYS A 199 43.53 -1.01 12.01
N GLN A 200 43.28 -0.75 13.29
CA GLN A 200 43.83 -1.56 14.38
C GLN A 200 43.30 -3.00 14.35
N ALA A 201 42.01 -3.20 14.01
CA ALA A 201 41.42 -4.52 13.82
C ALA A 201 42.02 -5.29 12.63
N ASP A 202 42.24 -4.61 11.51
CA ASP A 202 42.88 -5.21 10.34
C ASP A 202 44.35 -5.61 10.64
N GLU A 203 45.09 -4.79 11.39
CA GLU A 203 46.46 -5.09 11.84
C GLU A 203 46.52 -6.28 12.81
N VAL A 204 45.63 -6.32 13.82
CA VAL A 204 45.53 -7.45 14.76
C VAL A 204 45.22 -8.74 14.01
N LYS A 205 44.26 -8.70 13.09
CA LYS A 205 43.85 -9.86 12.31
C LYS A 205 44.98 -10.37 11.42
N ALA A 206 45.71 -9.48 10.75
CA ALA A 206 46.84 -9.88 9.91
C ALA A 206 47.94 -10.61 10.72
N ILE A 207 48.25 -10.13 11.94
CA ILE A 207 49.27 -10.74 12.81
C ILE A 207 48.75 -12.05 13.43
N ALA A 208 47.46 -12.12 13.77
CA ALA A 208 46.83 -13.34 14.27
C ALA A 208 46.77 -14.45 13.20
N ASP A 209 46.40 -14.09 11.97
CA ASP A 209 46.36 -15.02 10.83
C ASP A 209 47.77 -15.54 10.49
N ASP A 210 48.80 -14.70 10.62
CA ASP A 210 50.20 -15.10 10.42
C ASP A 210 50.70 -16.06 11.51
N ALA A 211 50.38 -15.77 12.79
CA ALA A 211 50.71 -16.66 13.90
C ALA A 211 49.99 -18.02 13.81
N GLN A 212 48.75 -18.04 13.32
CA GLN A 212 47.98 -19.27 13.14
C GLN A 212 48.54 -20.12 11.98
N LYS A 213 48.91 -19.49 10.86
CA LYS A 213 49.55 -20.19 9.73
C LYS A 213 50.83 -20.91 10.14
N ASP A 214 51.67 -20.28 10.95
CA ASP A 214 52.90 -20.90 11.44
C ASP A 214 52.60 -22.10 12.35
N LEU A 215 51.60 -21.99 13.25
CA LEU A 215 51.16 -23.12 14.09
C LEU A 215 50.61 -24.28 13.27
N ASP A 216 49.85 -23.99 12.21
CA ASP A 216 49.23 -24.99 11.33
C ASP A 216 50.26 -25.82 10.55
N ILE A 217 51.51 -25.35 10.41
CA ILE A 217 52.61 -26.13 9.81
C ILE A 217 53.13 -27.22 10.78
N ALA A 218 53.18 -26.92 12.08
CA ALA A 218 53.78 -27.81 13.07
C ALA A 218 52.78 -28.78 13.74
N MET A 219 51.52 -28.35 13.91
CA MET A 219 50.48 -29.14 14.59
C MET A 219 50.19 -30.49 13.89
N PRO A 220 50.04 -30.57 12.55
CA PRO A 220 49.77 -31.84 11.88
C PRO A 220 50.93 -32.84 11.99
N ALA A 221 52.17 -32.35 11.97
CA ALA A 221 53.36 -33.19 12.14
C ALA A 221 53.43 -33.78 13.55
N LEU A 222 53.10 -32.99 14.58
CA LEU A 222 53.01 -33.43 15.98
C LEU A 222 51.90 -34.45 16.20
N GLU A 223 50.69 -34.18 15.70
CA GLU A 223 49.55 -35.10 15.84
C GLU A 223 49.78 -36.42 15.10
N SER A 224 50.39 -36.38 13.92
CA SER A 224 50.76 -37.57 13.15
C SER A 224 51.76 -38.44 13.92
N ALA A 225 52.76 -37.80 14.53
CA ALA A 225 53.74 -38.50 15.35
C ALA A 225 53.13 -39.13 16.62
N LEU A 226 52.26 -38.41 17.32
CA LEU A 226 51.55 -38.94 18.51
C LEU A 226 50.66 -40.14 18.15
N LYS A 227 49.92 -40.05 17.03
CA LYS A 227 49.14 -41.19 16.50
C LYS A 227 50.03 -42.39 16.14
N SER A 228 51.22 -42.14 15.58
CA SER A 228 52.19 -43.20 15.27
C SER A 228 52.77 -43.85 16.54
N LEU A 229 52.88 -43.11 17.66
CA LEU A 229 53.24 -43.66 18.97
C LEU A 229 52.10 -44.43 19.64
N ASP A 230 50.85 -44.02 19.43
CA ASP A 230 49.66 -44.78 19.88
C ASP A 230 49.56 -46.15 19.22
N ALA A 231 50.03 -46.29 17.98
CA ALA A 231 50.02 -47.53 17.21
C ALA A 231 51.14 -48.53 17.60
N LEU A 232 52.00 -48.21 18.57
CA LEU A 232 53.07 -49.11 19.04
C LEU A 232 52.58 -49.99 20.19
N ASP A 233 52.77 -51.30 20.06
CA ASP A 233 52.45 -52.28 21.10
C ASP A 233 53.69 -52.74 21.88
N LYS A 234 53.48 -53.33 23.06
CA LYS A 234 54.57 -53.87 23.92
C LYS A 234 55.48 -54.87 23.19
N LYS A 235 54.97 -55.55 22.16
CA LYS A 235 55.75 -56.49 21.33
C LYS A 235 56.79 -55.78 20.48
N ASP A 236 56.45 -54.63 19.91
CA ASP A 236 57.37 -53.89 19.03
C ASP A 236 58.51 -53.24 19.84
N ILE A 237 58.24 -52.88 21.11
CA ILE A 237 59.26 -52.44 22.07
C ILE A 237 60.20 -53.60 22.45
N GLN A 238 59.66 -54.82 22.62
CA GLN A 238 60.48 -56.00 22.87
C GLN A 238 61.38 -56.37 21.68
N GLU A 239 60.93 -56.12 20.44
CA GLU A 239 61.73 -56.31 19.23
C GLU A 239 62.99 -55.43 19.26
N ILE A 240 62.85 -54.13 19.54
CA ILE A 240 63.99 -53.19 19.66
C ILE A 240 64.93 -53.60 20.80
N LYS A 241 64.37 -54.12 21.91
CA LYS A 241 65.16 -54.60 23.05
C LYS A 241 65.98 -55.85 22.74
N SER A 242 65.48 -56.74 21.87
CA SER A 242 66.08 -58.04 21.59
C SER A 242 67.41 -57.95 20.81
N PHE A 243 67.75 -56.79 20.25
CA PHE A 243 68.99 -56.61 19.51
C PHE A 243 70.23 -56.67 20.44
N ALA A 244 71.06 -57.70 20.25
CA ALA A 244 72.35 -57.85 20.94
C ALA A 244 73.34 -56.74 20.52
N LYS A 245 73.34 -56.37 19.24
CA LYS A 245 74.01 -55.19 18.67
C LYS A 245 73.03 -54.51 17.69
N PRO A 246 72.47 -53.33 18.00
CA PRO A 246 71.43 -52.70 17.18
C PRO A 246 71.98 -52.21 15.83
N PRO A 247 71.15 -52.18 14.78
CA PRO A 247 71.47 -51.49 13.53
C PRO A 247 71.78 -50.00 13.78
N PRO A 248 72.69 -49.37 12.99
CA PRO A 248 73.14 -48.00 13.23
C PRO A 248 72.00 -46.96 13.29
N LEU A 249 70.96 -47.07 12.46
CA LEU A 249 69.85 -46.10 12.46
C LEU A 249 68.89 -46.29 13.64
N VAL A 250 68.70 -47.53 14.10
CA VAL A 250 67.93 -47.82 15.32
C VAL A 250 68.66 -47.30 16.55
N MET A 251 69.99 -47.43 16.59
CA MET A 251 70.83 -46.86 17.65
C MET A 251 70.74 -45.33 17.68
N MET A 252 70.86 -44.65 16.54
CA MET A 252 70.68 -43.19 16.44
C MET A 252 69.28 -42.72 16.85
N THR A 253 68.24 -43.48 16.53
CA THR A 253 66.86 -43.16 16.94
C THR A 253 66.72 -43.22 18.46
N MET A 254 67.29 -44.25 19.08
CA MET A 254 67.24 -44.41 20.53
C MET A 254 68.11 -43.39 21.27
N GLU A 255 69.25 -43.01 20.70
CA GLU A 255 70.06 -41.89 21.20
C GLU A 255 69.28 -40.57 21.13
N ALA A 256 68.58 -40.29 20.01
CA ALA A 256 67.76 -39.10 19.86
C ALA A 256 66.59 -39.05 20.86
N VAL A 257 65.93 -40.20 21.11
CA VAL A 257 64.89 -40.31 22.15
C VAL A 257 65.46 -40.13 23.55
N ASN A 258 66.62 -40.70 23.85
CA ASN A 258 67.28 -40.52 25.15
C ASN A 258 67.71 -39.06 25.38
N VAL A 259 68.17 -38.37 24.34
CA VAL A 259 68.50 -36.94 24.41
C VAL A 259 67.27 -36.11 24.77
N LEU A 260 66.12 -36.39 24.15
CA LEU A 260 64.85 -35.73 24.50
C LEU A 260 64.41 -36.03 25.94
N LEU A 261 64.61 -37.26 26.42
CA LEU A 261 64.35 -37.65 27.82
C LEU A 261 65.46 -37.22 28.79
N GLN A 262 66.46 -36.46 28.33
CA GLN A 262 67.60 -35.96 29.11
C GLN A 262 68.47 -37.04 29.77
N GLU A 263 68.54 -38.21 29.14
CA GLU A 263 69.37 -39.33 29.58
C GLU A 263 70.63 -39.47 28.72
N LYS A 264 71.61 -40.22 29.22
CA LYS A 264 72.87 -40.42 28.49
C LYS A 264 72.61 -41.14 27.15
N PRO A 265 73.16 -40.64 26.02
CA PRO A 265 72.96 -41.23 24.69
C PRO A 265 73.84 -42.47 24.50
N ASP A 266 73.67 -43.45 25.37
CA ASP A 266 74.36 -44.74 25.33
C ASP A 266 73.33 -45.88 25.21
N TRP A 267 73.67 -46.95 24.49
CA TRP A 267 72.77 -48.09 24.28
C TRP A 267 72.35 -48.79 25.58
N ASP A 268 73.23 -48.82 26.58
CA ASP A 268 72.91 -49.39 27.90
C ASP A 268 71.85 -48.58 28.65
N THR A 269 71.83 -47.27 28.44
CA THR A 269 70.81 -46.37 28.99
C THR A 269 69.52 -46.48 28.17
N ALA A 270 69.60 -46.57 26.85
CA ALA A 270 68.44 -46.84 25.98
C ALA A 270 67.70 -48.13 26.37
N LYS A 271 68.43 -49.21 26.68
CA LYS A 271 67.84 -50.45 27.19
C LYS A 271 67.10 -50.28 28.51
N LYS A 272 67.60 -49.43 29.42
CA LYS A 272 66.93 -49.12 30.70
C LYS A 272 65.66 -48.30 30.49
N VAL A 273 65.70 -47.32 29.58
CA VAL A 273 64.55 -46.48 29.21
C VAL A 273 63.46 -47.32 28.56
N LEU A 274 63.81 -48.20 27.61
CA LEU A 274 62.87 -49.14 26.97
C LEU A 274 62.28 -50.17 27.95
N ASN A 275 62.91 -50.40 29.10
CA ASN A 275 62.42 -51.33 30.13
C ASN A 275 61.40 -50.68 31.07
N ARG A 276 61.18 -49.35 30.99
CA ARG A 276 60.20 -48.66 31.83
C ARG A 276 58.78 -48.97 31.34
N PRO A 277 57.87 -49.38 32.24
CA PRO A 277 56.47 -49.63 31.85
C PRO A 277 55.74 -48.34 31.41
N THR A 278 56.25 -47.16 31.79
CA THR A 278 55.71 -45.83 31.46
C THR A 278 56.27 -45.22 30.18
N PHE A 279 57.23 -45.85 29.51
CA PHE A 279 57.98 -45.22 28.40
C PHE A 279 57.10 -44.58 27.32
N LEU A 280 56.09 -45.28 26.80
CA LEU A 280 55.18 -44.71 25.80
C LEU A 280 54.30 -43.58 26.35
N GLN A 281 53.95 -43.63 27.64
CA GLN A 281 53.19 -42.58 28.29
C GLN A 281 54.05 -41.34 28.48
N ASP A 282 55.31 -41.51 28.90
CA ASP A 282 56.29 -40.45 29.10
C ASP A 282 56.58 -39.69 27.78
N LEU A 283 56.55 -40.38 26.64
CA LEU A 283 56.68 -39.75 25.30
C LEU A 283 55.42 -38.95 24.88
N LYS A 284 54.23 -39.41 25.26
CA LYS A 284 52.96 -38.75 24.92
C LYS A 284 52.66 -37.55 25.82
N SER A 285 53.02 -37.64 27.10
CA SER A 285 52.88 -36.56 28.07
C SER A 285 54.10 -35.65 28.14
N TYR A 286 55.03 -35.77 27.18
CA TYR A 286 56.21 -34.93 27.14
C TYR A 286 55.84 -33.46 26.92
N ASP A 287 56.44 -32.58 27.72
CA ASP A 287 56.21 -31.13 27.63
C ASP A 287 56.85 -30.57 26.35
N LYS A 288 56.03 -30.50 25.31
CA LYS A 288 56.39 -29.99 23.98
C LYS A 288 56.62 -28.47 23.97
N ASP A 289 56.12 -27.74 24.96
CA ASP A 289 56.14 -26.28 25.02
C ASP A 289 57.41 -25.78 25.72
N ASN A 290 58.04 -26.59 26.58
CA ASN A 290 59.20 -26.19 27.40
C ASN A 290 60.46 -27.08 27.22
N ILE A 291 60.92 -27.27 25.98
CA ILE A 291 62.14 -28.05 25.70
C ILE A 291 63.39 -27.17 25.86
N PRO A 292 64.37 -27.55 26.71
CA PRO A 292 65.60 -26.77 26.88
C PRO A 292 66.40 -26.66 25.58
N GLU A 293 66.93 -25.47 25.28
CA GLU A 293 67.69 -25.21 24.05
C GLU A 293 68.94 -26.10 23.90
N LYS A 294 69.52 -26.51 25.03
CA LYS A 294 70.64 -27.47 25.07
C LYS A 294 70.25 -28.84 24.50
N VAL A 295 69.02 -29.30 24.75
CA VAL A 295 68.47 -30.57 24.29
C VAL A 295 68.16 -30.50 22.79
N LEU A 296 67.56 -29.41 22.31
CA LEU A 296 67.30 -29.19 20.88
C LEU A 296 68.59 -29.11 20.05
N LYS A 297 69.63 -28.44 20.56
CA LYS A 297 70.95 -28.39 19.89
C LYS A 297 71.67 -29.74 19.85
N GLN A 298 71.37 -30.63 20.80
CA GLN A 298 71.88 -32.00 20.77
C GLN A 298 71.07 -32.85 19.80
N LEU A 299 69.74 -32.71 19.81
CA LEU A 299 68.81 -33.40 18.92
C LEU A 299 69.01 -33.03 17.45
N SER A 300 69.26 -31.75 17.14
CA SER A 300 69.52 -31.28 15.77
C SER A 300 70.74 -31.95 15.13
N LYS A 301 71.76 -32.33 15.92
CA LYS A 301 72.93 -33.08 15.41
C LYS A 301 72.57 -34.46 14.86
N TYR A 302 71.42 -35.01 15.26
CA TYR A 302 70.88 -36.28 14.77
C TYR A 302 69.87 -36.05 13.65
N VAL A 303 68.93 -35.11 13.84
CA VAL A 303 67.83 -34.82 12.90
C VAL A 303 68.31 -34.18 11.58
N THR A 304 69.45 -33.48 11.58
CA THR A 304 70.02 -32.86 10.37
C THR A 304 70.87 -33.83 9.53
N LYS A 305 71.13 -35.06 9.99
CA LYS A 305 71.91 -36.04 9.22
C LYS A 305 71.07 -36.62 8.07
N PRO A 306 71.57 -36.64 6.82
CA PRO A 306 70.80 -37.10 5.65
C PRO A 306 70.46 -38.60 5.68
N GLU A 307 71.18 -39.39 6.49
CA GLU A 307 70.92 -40.82 6.69
C GLU A 307 69.77 -41.10 7.68
N TYR A 308 69.35 -40.10 8.47
CA TYR A 308 68.34 -40.22 9.51
C TYR A 308 66.98 -39.73 9.04
N THR A 309 66.34 -40.51 8.15
CA THR A 309 64.98 -40.24 7.66
C THR A 309 63.99 -41.27 8.16
N VAL A 310 62.73 -40.85 8.33
CA VAL A 310 61.63 -41.71 8.81
C VAL A 310 61.46 -42.96 7.93
N GLU A 311 61.76 -42.86 6.63
CA GLU A 311 61.70 -43.99 5.70
C GLU A 311 62.90 -44.95 5.84
N ALA A 312 64.12 -44.44 5.97
CA ALA A 312 65.32 -45.26 6.14
C ALA A 312 65.32 -46.04 7.47
N VAL A 313 64.83 -45.41 8.55
CA VAL A 313 64.65 -46.07 9.86
C VAL A 313 63.53 -47.12 9.79
N GLY A 314 62.45 -46.83 9.05
CA GLY A 314 61.33 -47.75 8.87
C GLY A 314 61.68 -49.04 8.12
N ASN A 315 62.67 -49.00 7.24
CA ASN A 315 63.19 -50.20 6.56
C ASN A 315 63.95 -51.14 7.51
N GLN A 316 64.43 -50.65 8.66
CA GLN A 316 65.16 -51.44 9.66
C GLN A 316 64.27 -51.88 10.82
N SER A 317 63.34 -51.03 11.27
CA SER A 317 62.35 -51.40 12.29
C SER A 317 61.13 -50.48 12.22
N LYS A 318 59.94 -51.09 12.24
CA LYS A 318 58.66 -50.35 12.26
C LYS A 318 58.47 -49.57 13.55
N ALA A 319 58.93 -50.10 14.69
CA ALA A 319 58.86 -49.36 15.96
C ALA A 319 59.86 -48.20 16.02
N ALA A 320 61.05 -48.36 15.43
CA ALA A 320 62.01 -47.27 15.34
C ALA A 320 61.48 -46.13 14.43
N LYS A 321 60.67 -46.44 13.41
CA LYS A 321 60.01 -45.44 12.56
C LYS A 321 59.13 -44.47 13.35
N SER A 322 58.25 -44.99 14.20
CA SER A 322 57.34 -44.16 15.01
C SER A 322 58.11 -43.28 16.00
N LEU A 323 59.17 -43.82 16.61
CA LEU A 323 60.05 -43.05 17.51
C LEU A 323 60.82 -41.95 16.76
N CYS A 324 61.30 -42.24 15.55
CA CYS A 324 61.97 -41.26 14.68
C CYS A 324 61.02 -40.15 14.19
N MET A 325 59.76 -40.50 13.89
CA MET A 325 58.75 -39.51 13.50
C MET A 325 58.43 -38.56 14.66
N TRP A 326 58.40 -39.08 15.89
CA TRP A 326 58.20 -38.30 17.11
C TRP A 326 59.36 -37.35 17.43
N THR A 327 60.61 -37.81 17.30
CA THR A 327 61.76 -36.92 17.50
C THR A 327 61.81 -35.78 16.48
N TYR A 328 61.44 -36.04 15.22
CA TYR A 328 61.38 -35.03 14.16
C TYR A 328 60.24 -34.01 14.39
N ALA A 329 59.06 -34.51 14.79
CA ALA A 329 57.91 -33.65 15.07
C ALA A 329 58.14 -32.75 16.29
N MET A 330 58.84 -33.24 17.33
CA MET A 330 59.19 -32.44 18.51
C MET A 330 60.22 -31.34 18.20
N ASP A 331 61.21 -31.60 17.34
CA ASP A 331 62.16 -30.58 16.87
C ASP A 331 61.47 -29.51 16.01
N THR A 332 60.57 -29.92 15.12
CA THR A 332 59.82 -29.02 14.23
C THR A 332 58.85 -28.15 15.02
N TYR A 333 58.09 -28.74 15.95
CA TYR A 333 57.15 -28.01 16.81
C TYR A 333 57.85 -26.99 17.71
N SER A 334 58.97 -27.37 18.34
CA SER A 334 59.68 -26.46 19.25
C SER A 334 60.32 -25.27 18.54
N LYS A 335 60.75 -25.41 17.28
CA LYS A 335 61.23 -24.28 16.46
C LYS A 335 60.10 -23.32 16.10
N VAL A 336 58.98 -23.85 15.63
CA VAL A 336 57.80 -23.05 15.27
C VAL A 336 57.19 -22.37 16.51
N ALA A 337 57.09 -23.08 17.64
CA ALA A 337 56.60 -22.52 18.89
C ALA A 337 57.42 -21.30 19.35
N LYS A 338 58.75 -21.31 19.16
CA LYS A 338 59.61 -20.14 19.47
C LYS A 338 59.38 -18.94 18.57
N GLU A 339 59.02 -19.16 17.30
CA GLU A 339 58.72 -18.07 16.36
C GLU A 339 57.30 -17.51 16.57
N VAL A 340 56.37 -18.36 17.01
CA VAL A 340 54.97 -17.99 17.27
C VAL A 340 54.77 -17.32 18.63
N GLU A 341 55.55 -17.67 19.66
CA GLU A 341 55.43 -17.10 21.01
C GLU A 341 55.48 -15.55 21.05
N PRO A 342 56.44 -14.86 20.40
CA PRO A 342 56.43 -13.39 20.34
C PRO A 342 55.25 -12.85 19.52
N LYS A 343 54.78 -13.57 18.50
CA LYS A 343 53.59 -13.17 17.73
C LYS A 343 52.31 -13.27 18.57
N LYS A 344 52.17 -14.31 19.39
CA LYS A 344 51.05 -14.47 20.33
C LYS A 344 51.01 -13.36 21.38
N GLN A 345 52.16 -13.00 21.96
CA GLN A 345 52.25 -11.90 22.91
C GLN A 345 51.88 -10.56 22.26
N LYS A 346 52.37 -10.32 21.03
CA LYS A 346 52.02 -9.12 20.25
C LYS A 346 50.53 -9.06 19.89
N VAL A 347 49.91 -10.20 19.56
CA VAL A 347 48.45 -10.30 19.33
C VAL A 347 47.67 -10.02 20.61
N ALA A 348 48.11 -10.50 21.77
CA ALA A 348 47.47 -10.21 23.05
C ALA A 348 47.53 -8.71 23.39
N GLU A 349 48.70 -8.08 23.27
CA GLU A 349 48.86 -6.64 23.52
C GLU A 349 48.02 -5.77 22.58
N LEU A 350 47.95 -6.14 21.28
CA LEU A 350 47.16 -5.39 20.31
C LEU A 350 45.66 -5.63 20.48
N ASN A 351 45.23 -6.82 20.90
CA ASN A 351 43.84 -7.09 21.28
C ASN A 351 43.41 -6.27 22.50
N ASP A 352 44.26 -6.11 23.51
CA ASP A 352 43.96 -5.26 24.68
C ASP A 352 43.81 -3.79 24.29
N LYS A 353 44.63 -3.31 23.34
CA LYS A 353 44.50 -1.94 22.80
C LYS A 353 43.22 -1.79 21.96
N LEU A 354 42.89 -2.79 21.15
CA LEU A 354 41.67 -2.82 20.35
C LEU A 354 40.42 -2.86 21.22
N ALA A 355 40.43 -3.64 22.31
CA ALA A 355 39.30 -3.71 23.25
C ALA A 355 39.02 -2.36 23.92
N LYS A 356 40.07 -1.62 24.29
CA LYS A 356 39.94 -0.25 24.82
C LYS A 356 39.38 0.71 23.77
N ALA A 357 39.93 0.69 22.56
CA ALA A 357 39.46 1.55 21.47
C ALA A 357 38.00 1.24 21.06
N ASN A 358 37.59 -0.03 21.09
CA ASN A 358 36.20 -0.43 20.87
C ASN A 358 35.25 0.07 21.98
N SER A 359 35.68 0.02 23.25
CA SER A 359 34.86 0.54 24.35
C SER A 359 34.68 2.06 24.27
N GLU A 360 35.72 2.79 23.86
CA GLU A 360 35.65 4.24 23.64
C GLU A 360 34.73 4.59 22.47
N LEU A 361 34.84 3.87 21.35
CA LEU A 361 33.95 4.03 20.20
C LEU A 361 32.49 3.71 20.57
N GLN A 362 32.24 2.66 21.36
CA GLN A 362 30.90 2.30 21.79
C GLN A 362 30.28 3.38 22.69
N ALA A 363 31.06 3.97 23.60
CA ALA A 363 30.60 5.09 24.42
C ALA A 363 30.30 6.35 23.56
N SER A 364 31.12 6.63 22.54
CA SER A 364 30.86 7.71 21.57
C SER A 364 29.59 7.45 20.73
N LEU A 365 29.32 6.20 20.35
CA LEU A 365 28.10 5.81 19.63
C LEU A 365 26.84 5.89 20.51
N GLU A 366 26.93 5.52 21.78
CA GLU A 366 25.82 5.64 22.74
C GLU A 366 25.47 7.11 23.00
N MET A 367 26.47 8.01 23.06
CA MET A 367 26.25 9.47 23.13
C MET A 367 25.65 10.08 21.85
N PHE A 368 25.71 9.38 20.70
CA PHE A 368 25.10 9.83 19.45
C PHE A 368 23.65 9.35 19.30
N MET A 369 23.32 8.18 19.85
CA MET A 369 22.00 7.56 19.71
C MET A 369 21.02 7.94 20.83
N GLY A 370 21.51 8.34 21.99
CA GLY A 370 20.71 8.92 23.08
C GLY A 370 20.70 10.43 23.03
#